data_AF-W2M4G2-F1
#
_entry.id   AF-W2M4G2-F1
#
_cell.length_a   1.000
_cell.length_b   1.000
_cell.length_c   1.000
_cell.angle_alpha   90.00
_cell.angle_beta   90.00
_cell.angle_gamma   90.00
#
_symmetry.space_group_name_H-M   'P 1'
#
loop_
_entity.id
_entity.type
_entity.pdbx_description
1 polymer ?
#
loop_
_entity_poly.entity_id
_entity_poly.type
_entity_poly.pdbx_seq_one_letter_code
_entity_poly.pdbx_strand_id
1 'polypeptide(L)'
;MTKPNLSDLERKAAIDELLRINNNGTLPRGAYPKVATGMGRDPTTISAIWKRYAVTVGAAVLGGEWISKIKKNSGRKRKNRDEVREKLASVYIEDSTVERRAAVNAGLSRYMVRQAVKEGVLARRTTFVTSALTPNNKLRTLQFEPMYDMVHVDEKWFYADRDKRLYLVLEGEKLPSRVWKSKRFIPKTVRPSPETGMGWVGKVGIWSFTETYEAKRRSKKRDKGALCTRNIDSVDRDVYRDYLLEKVFPAIKAKWPRKDRHQIIFVQQDNAKPHVLHRTQPSSPLEQKVDGTSDCSVKRRIRQISMR
;
A
#
# COMPACT_ATOMS: atom_id res chain seq x y z
N MET A 1 9.13 -5.83 51.81
CA MET A 1 8.62 -6.48 50.58
C MET A 1 7.92 -7.77 50.96
N THR A 2 6.71 -8.01 50.47
CA THR A 2 6.00 -9.29 50.69
C THR A 2 6.71 -10.41 49.96
N LYS A 3 6.98 -11.53 50.64
CA LYS A 3 7.66 -12.68 50.03
C LYS A 3 6.74 -13.33 48.98
N PRO A 4 7.26 -13.77 47.82
CA PRO A 4 6.45 -14.40 46.77
C PRO A 4 5.80 -15.69 47.27
N ASN A 5 4.66 -16.09 46.71
CA ASN A 5 3.99 -17.34 47.10
C ASN A 5 4.91 -18.56 46.87
N LEU A 6 4.82 -19.57 47.73
CA LEU A 6 5.51 -20.84 47.55
C LEU A 6 5.03 -21.53 46.26
N SER A 7 5.99 -22.03 45.49
CA SER A 7 5.78 -22.93 44.35
C SER A 7 5.26 -24.29 44.82
N ASP A 8 4.70 -25.08 43.90
CA ASP A 8 4.16 -26.40 44.24
C ASP A 8 5.25 -27.38 44.71
N LEU A 9 6.48 -27.23 44.22
CA LEU A 9 7.64 -28.02 44.67
C LEU A 9 8.06 -27.65 46.09
N GLU A 10 8.13 -26.35 46.41
CA GLU A 10 8.45 -25.91 47.78
C GLU A 10 7.34 -26.29 48.77
N ARG A 11 6.06 -26.29 48.34
CA ARG A 11 4.97 -26.81 49.16
C ARG A 11 5.12 -28.30 49.45
N LYS A 12 5.51 -29.10 48.45
CA LYS A 12 5.76 -30.53 48.62
C LYS A 12 6.93 -30.78 49.57
N ALA A 13 8.04 -30.06 49.39
CA ALA A 13 9.20 -30.16 50.28
C ALA A 13 8.87 -29.81 51.74
N ALA A 14 7.99 -28.82 51.98
CA ALA A 14 7.52 -28.49 53.32
C ALA A 14 6.73 -29.64 53.98
N ILE A 15 5.91 -30.34 53.19
CA ILE A 15 5.14 -31.50 53.65
C ILE A 15 6.07 -32.69 53.91
N ASP A 16 7.02 -32.95 53.01
CA ASP A 16 7.99 -34.03 53.15
C ASP A 16 8.87 -33.86 54.41
N GLU A 17 9.30 -32.64 54.73
CA GLU A 17 10.02 -32.36 55.99
C GLU A 17 9.14 -32.58 57.22
N LEU A 18 7.88 -32.15 57.19
CA LEU A 18 6.96 -32.38 58.31
C LEU A 18 6.64 -33.86 58.49
N LEU A 19 6.52 -34.63 57.40
CA LEU A 19 6.35 -36.08 57.44
C LEU A 19 7.57 -36.79 58.05
N ARG A 20 8.79 -36.31 57.78
CA ARG A 20 10.02 -36.84 58.43
C ARG A 20 10.07 -36.58 59.93
N ILE A 21 9.49 -35.47 60.39
CA ILE A 21 9.46 -35.06 61.81
C ILE A 21 8.24 -35.68 62.54
N ASN A 22 7.27 -36.23 61.80
CA ASN A 22 6.05 -36.78 62.34
C ASN A 22 6.30 -38.09 63.08
N ASN A 23 5.92 -38.14 64.37
CA ASN A 23 6.05 -39.33 65.21
C ASN A 23 4.66 -39.91 65.48
N ASN A 24 4.37 -41.09 64.93
CA ASN A 24 3.11 -41.82 65.13
C ASN A 24 1.85 -40.96 64.90
N GLY A 25 1.86 -40.11 63.87
CA GLY A 25 0.71 -39.28 63.49
C GLY A 25 0.62 -37.93 64.21
N THR A 26 1.54 -37.62 65.13
CA THR A 26 1.59 -36.33 65.84
C THR A 26 2.87 -35.57 65.55
N LEU A 27 2.75 -34.28 65.19
CA LEU A 27 3.90 -33.39 65.04
C LEU A 27 4.38 -32.86 66.40
N PRO A 28 5.69 -32.92 66.70
CA PRO A 28 6.24 -32.38 67.95
C PRO A 28 6.12 -30.85 68.01
N ARG A 29 6.07 -30.33 69.25
CA ARG A 29 6.03 -28.88 69.50
C ARG A 29 7.27 -28.22 68.88
N GLY A 30 7.05 -27.18 68.07
CA GLY A 30 8.13 -26.48 67.36
C GLY A 30 8.42 -27.01 65.95
N ALA A 31 7.73 -28.05 65.46
CA ALA A 31 7.90 -28.55 64.09
C ALA A 31 7.64 -27.48 63.02
N TYR A 32 6.55 -26.70 63.13
CA TYR A 32 6.25 -25.65 62.14
C TYR A 32 7.31 -24.53 62.14
N PRO A 33 7.71 -23.93 63.29
CA PRO A 33 8.84 -23.00 63.32
C PRO A 33 10.13 -23.53 62.69
N LYS A 34 10.48 -24.80 62.96
CA LYS A 34 11.71 -25.41 62.45
C LYS A 34 11.73 -25.47 60.91
N VAL A 35 10.67 -26.00 60.31
CA VAL A 35 10.53 -26.09 58.83
C VAL A 35 10.37 -24.69 58.22
N ALA A 36 9.66 -23.79 58.90
CA ALA A 36 9.48 -22.41 58.46
C ALA A 36 10.80 -21.63 58.41
N THR A 37 11.67 -21.78 59.41
CA THR A 37 13.02 -21.16 59.41
C THR A 37 13.87 -21.70 58.27
N GLY A 38 13.87 -23.02 58.01
CA GLY A 38 14.61 -23.64 56.90
C GLY A 38 14.18 -23.14 55.52
N MET A 39 12.89 -22.83 55.35
CA MET A 39 12.33 -22.33 54.09
C MET A 39 12.20 -20.79 54.03
N GLY A 40 12.62 -20.08 55.08
CA GLY A 40 12.48 -18.63 55.19
C GLY A 40 11.01 -18.15 55.13
N ARG A 41 10.07 -18.92 55.67
CA ARG A 41 8.62 -18.62 55.67
C ARG A 41 8.08 -18.40 57.07
N ASP A 42 6.85 -17.89 57.13
CA ASP A 42 6.14 -17.76 58.39
C ASP A 42 5.58 -19.12 58.83
N PRO A 43 5.70 -19.50 60.12
CA PRO A 43 5.15 -20.77 60.63
C PRO A 43 3.66 -20.96 60.35
N THR A 44 2.88 -19.89 60.25
CA THR A 44 1.46 -19.95 59.88
C THR A 44 1.25 -20.43 58.45
N THR A 45 2.16 -20.09 57.53
CA THR A 45 2.11 -20.53 56.12
C THR A 45 2.34 -22.04 56.03
N ILE A 46 3.34 -22.55 56.75
CA ILE A 46 3.66 -23.98 56.82
C ILE A 46 2.53 -24.75 57.51
N SER A 47 1.98 -24.20 58.60
CA SER A 47 0.82 -24.80 59.29
C SER A 47 -0.41 -24.89 58.38
N ALA A 48 -0.68 -23.84 57.58
CA ALA A 48 -1.81 -23.85 56.65
C ALA A 48 -1.65 -24.89 55.52
N ILE A 49 -0.42 -25.12 55.04
CA ILE A 49 -0.12 -26.18 54.06
C ILE A 49 -0.35 -27.55 54.69
N TRP A 50 0.20 -27.79 55.90
CA TRP A 50 0.06 -29.06 56.60
C TRP A 50 -1.39 -29.42 56.91
N LYS A 51 -2.16 -28.48 57.46
CA LYS A 51 -3.59 -28.71 57.77
C LYS A 51 -4.38 -29.13 56.54
N ARG A 52 -4.11 -28.53 55.38
CA ARG A 52 -4.76 -28.89 54.12
C ARG A 52 -4.37 -30.29 53.66
N TYR A 53 -3.07 -30.59 53.72
CA TYR A 53 -2.57 -31.93 53.41
C TYR A 53 -3.23 -33.00 54.30
N ALA A 54 -3.25 -32.79 55.62
CA ALA A 54 -3.87 -33.72 56.57
C ALA A 54 -5.36 -33.97 56.30
N VAL A 55 -6.13 -32.92 55.95
CA VAL A 55 -7.54 -33.05 55.55
C VAL A 55 -7.68 -33.90 54.28
N THR A 56 -6.82 -33.70 53.29
CA THR A 56 -6.89 -34.47 52.02
C THR A 56 -6.50 -35.93 52.19
N VAL A 57 -5.52 -36.21 53.04
CA VAL A 57 -5.14 -37.59 53.40
C VAL A 57 -6.27 -38.27 54.19
N GLY A 58 -6.91 -37.55 55.11
CA GLY A 58 -8.09 -38.06 55.83
C GLY A 58 -9.30 -38.34 54.94
N ALA A 59 -9.39 -37.68 53.77
CA ALA A 59 -10.40 -37.92 52.74
C ALA A 59 -9.99 -39.02 51.73
N ALA A 60 -9.01 -39.87 52.07
CA ALA A 60 -8.51 -40.98 51.26
C ALA A 60 -7.88 -40.62 49.89
N VAL A 61 -7.40 -39.38 49.72
CA VAL A 61 -6.58 -39.02 48.56
C VAL A 61 -5.15 -39.55 48.78
N LEU A 62 -4.77 -40.59 48.03
CA LEU A 62 -3.43 -41.18 48.09
C LEU A 62 -2.36 -40.11 47.81
N GLY A 63 -1.50 -39.87 48.81
CA GLY A 63 -0.41 -38.89 48.73
C GLY A 63 -0.80 -37.43 49.02
N GLY A 64 -2.07 -37.15 49.33
CA GLY A 64 -2.58 -35.81 49.67
C GLY A 64 -2.47 -34.76 48.55
N GLU A 65 -3.06 -33.57 48.76
CA GLU A 65 -2.92 -32.43 47.85
C GLU A 65 -1.89 -31.42 48.38
N TRP A 66 -0.88 -31.08 47.57
CA TRP A 66 0.11 -30.04 47.86
C TRP A 66 0.08 -28.85 46.88
N ILE A 67 -0.78 -28.91 45.86
CA ILE A 67 -0.84 -27.91 44.78
C ILE A 67 -1.49 -26.60 45.26
N SER A 68 -0.97 -25.48 44.78
CA SER A 68 -1.58 -24.15 44.97
C SER A 68 -3.04 -24.11 44.48
N LYS A 69 -3.97 -23.66 45.33
CA LYS A 69 -5.33 -23.27 44.90
C LYS A 69 -5.41 -21.85 44.32
N ILE A 70 -4.28 -21.14 44.25
CA ILE A 70 -4.24 -19.79 43.65
C ILE A 70 -4.45 -19.94 42.14
N LYS A 71 -5.60 -19.46 41.66
CA LYS A 71 -5.93 -19.47 40.22
C LYS A 71 -4.94 -18.59 39.46
N LYS A 72 -4.27 -19.15 38.44
CA LYS A 72 -3.30 -18.42 37.59
C LYS A 72 -3.93 -17.20 36.88
N ASN A 73 -5.18 -17.33 36.42
CA ASN A 73 -5.91 -16.26 35.71
C ASN A 73 -6.98 -15.59 36.60
N SER A 74 -6.55 -15.06 37.75
CA SER A 74 -7.38 -14.37 38.75
C SER A 74 -7.55 -12.87 38.51
N GLY A 75 -6.93 -12.31 37.47
CA GLY A 75 -7.04 -10.89 37.12
C GLY A 75 -8.40 -10.51 36.51
N ARG A 76 -8.58 -9.20 36.29
CA ARG A 76 -9.76 -8.63 35.65
C ARG A 76 -10.05 -9.32 34.33
N LYS A 77 -11.24 -9.89 34.19
CA LYS A 77 -11.68 -10.54 32.95
C LYS A 77 -11.79 -9.51 31.82
N ARG A 78 -11.44 -9.93 30.60
CA ARG A 78 -11.63 -9.11 29.41
C ARG A 78 -13.13 -8.92 29.18
N LYS A 79 -13.52 -7.76 28.64
CA LYS A 79 -14.89 -7.53 28.18
C LYS A 79 -15.19 -8.48 27.01
N ASN A 80 -16.45 -8.92 26.92
CA ASN A 80 -16.91 -9.79 25.84
C ASN A 80 -16.70 -9.10 24.49
N ARG A 81 -16.10 -9.81 23.52
CA ARG A 81 -15.81 -9.25 22.19
C ARG A 81 -17.03 -9.23 21.28
N ASP A 82 -17.98 -10.13 21.49
CA ASP A 82 -19.18 -10.21 20.67
C ASP A 82 -20.11 -9.02 20.95
N GLU A 83 -20.28 -8.65 22.22
CA GLU A 83 -21.01 -7.43 22.63
C GLU A 83 -20.40 -6.15 22.02
N VAL A 84 -19.08 -6.12 21.88
CA VAL A 84 -18.37 -4.97 21.27
C VAL A 84 -18.66 -4.90 19.77
N ARG A 85 -18.70 -6.05 19.12
CA ARG A 85 -18.98 -6.14 17.69
C ARG A 85 -20.42 -5.73 17.40
N GLU A 86 -21.38 -6.17 18.20
CA GLU A 86 -22.79 -5.83 18.05
C GLU A 86 -23.02 -4.31 18.20
N LYS A 87 -22.43 -3.70 19.24
CA LYS A 87 -22.49 -2.24 19.44
C LYS A 87 -21.83 -1.43 18.34
N LEU A 88 -20.81 -1.97 17.67
CA LEU A 88 -20.18 -1.30 16.53
C LEU A 88 -20.95 -1.53 15.23
N ALA A 89 -21.65 -2.65 15.10
CA ALA A 89 -22.52 -2.94 13.96
C ALA A 89 -23.78 -2.07 13.95
N SER A 90 -24.28 -1.65 15.13
CA SER A 90 -25.42 -0.74 15.23
C SER A 90 -25.08 0.72 14.87
N VAL A 91 -23.80 1.08 14.79
CA VAL A 91 -23.38 2.44 14.38
C VAL A 91 -23.42 2.55 12.87
N TYR A 92 -24.04 3.63 12.39
CA TYR A 92 -24.07 3.91 10.96
C TYR A 92 -22.66 4.06 10.38
N ILE A 93 -22.45 3.59 9.14
CA ILE A 93 -21.11 3.48 8.55
C ILE A 93 -20.40 4.84 8.49
N GLU A 94 -21.14 5.90 8.23
CA GLU A 94 -20.60 7.26 8.08
C GLU A 94 -20.11 7.85 9.42
N ASP A 95 -20.76 7.46 10.52
CA ASP A 95 -20.33 7.79 11.88
C ASP A 95 -19.11 6.97 12.33
N SER A 96 -18.81 5.89 11.61
CA SER A 96 -17.71 4.95 11.90
C SER A 96 -16.36 5.34 11.26
N THR A 97 -16.29 6.50 10.61
CA THR A 97 -15.08 7.02 9.94
C THR A 97 -13.94 7.31 10.91
N VAL A 98 -14.26 7.78 12.12
CA VAL A 98 -13.28 8.16 13.15
C VAL A 98 -13.46 7.29 14.39
N GLU A 99 -12.39 6.65 14.87
CA GLU A 99 -12.41 5.77 16.05
C GLU A 99 -13.12 6.40 17.26
N ARG A 100 -12.91 7.71 17.48
CA ARG A 100 -13.53 8.46 18.58
C ARG A 100 -15.04 8.61 18.39
N ARG A 101 -15.50 8.95 17.19
CA ARG A 101 -16.92 9.12 16.87
C ARG A 101 -17.65 7.79 16.94
N ALA A 102 -17.07 6.75 16.34
CA ALA A 102 -17.55 5.37 16.44
C ALA A 102 -17.69 4.91 17.89
N ALA A 103 -16.70 5.22 18.74
CA ALA A 103 -16.73 4.87 20.16
C ALA A 103 -17.86 5.57 20.92
N VAL A 104 -18.04 6.88 20.70
CA VAL A 104 -19.12 7.65 21.34
C VAL A 104 -20.48 7.11 20.92
N ASN A 105 -20.70 6.90 19.61
CA ASN A 105 -21.99 6.43 19.10
C ASN A 105 -22.28 4.97 19.48
N ALA A 106 -21.25 4.14 19.65
CA ALA A 106 -21.38 2.76 20.13
C ALA A 106 -21.49 2.64 21.66
N GLY A 107 -21.34 3.74 22.42
CA GLY A 107 -21.25 3.69 23.89
C GLY A 107 -20.05 2.88 24.41
N LEU A 108 -18.94 2.91 23.66
CA LEU A 108 -17.70 2.19 23.95
C LEU A 108 -16.56 3.16 24.28
N SER A 109 -15.51 2.67 24.92
CA SER A 109 -14.28 3.46 25.05
C SER A 109 -13.50 3.44 23.74
N ARG A 110 -12.81 4.54 23.41
CA ARG A 110 -11.92 4.62 22.24
C ARG A 110 -10.88 3.49 22.20
N TYR A 111 -10.40 3.05 23.37
CA TYR A 111 -9.48 1.92 23.50
C TYR A 111 -10.09 0.62 22.95
N MET A 112 -11.37 0.37 23.19
CA MET A 112 -12.04 -0.86 22.73
C MET A 112 -12.16 -0.89 21.21
N VAL A 113 -12.54 0.23 20.59
CA VAL A 113 -12.60 0.36 19.13
C VAL A 113 -11.20 0.19 18.51
N ARG A 114 -10.17 0.80 19.10
CA ARG A 114 -8.79 0.61 18.64
C ARG A 114 -8.31 -0.83 18.73
N GLN A 115 -8.63 -1.53 19.83
CA GLN A 115 -8.30 -2.94 19.96
C GLN A 115 -9.05 -3.79 18.94
N ALA A 116 -10.33 -3.50 18.68
CA ALA A 116 -11.09 -4.18 17.63
C ALA A 116 -10.46 -4.01 16.24
N VAL A 117 -9.90 -2.84 15.94
CA VAL A 117 -9.13 -2.62 14.69
C VAL A 117 -7.80 -3.38 14.70
N LYS A 118 -7.06 -3.36 15.83
CA LYS A 118 -5.77 -4.06 15.96
C LYS A 118 -5.91 -5.58 15.87
N GLU A 119 -7.00 -6.11 16.41
CA GLU A 119 -7.33 -7.54 16.42
C GLU A 119 -8.02 -8.01 15.12
N GLY A 120 -8.31 -7.09 14.19
CA GLY A 120 -8.90 -7.42 12.89
C GLY A 120 -10.42 -7.62 12.89
N VAL A 121 -11.11 -7.34 14.01
CA VAL A 121 -12.59 -7.37 14.09
C VAL A 121 -13.19 -6.23 13.24
N LEU A 122 -12.50 -5.09 13.17
CA LEU A 122 -12.85 -3.96 12.31
C LEU A 122 -11.72 -3.71 11.30
N ALA A 123 -12.07 -3.70 10.01
CA ALA A 123 -11.15 -3.38 8.93
C ALA A 123 -11.32 -1.93 8.46
N ARG A 124 -10.21 -1.25 8.21
CA ARG A 124 -10.23 0.05 7.52
C ARG A 124 -10.39 -0.19 6.02
N ARG A 125 -11.46 0.35 5.43
CA ARG A 125 -11.72 0.31 3.99
C ARG A 125 -11.97 1.71 3.47
N THR A 126 -11.58 1.95 2.23
CA THR A 126 -11.81 3.20 1.50
C THR A 126 -12.56 2.90 0.22
N THR A 127 -13.54 3.72 -0.11
CA THR A 127 -14.21 3.69 -1.41
C THR A 127 -13.59 4.74 -2.32
N PHE A 128 -13.53 4.43 -3.62
CA PHE A 128 -13.16 5.40 -4.65
C PHE A 128 -14.43 5.81 -5.39
N VAL A 129 -14.49 7.07 -5.84
CA VAL A 129 -15.54 7.51 -6.75
C VAL A 129 -15.34 6.76 -8.06
N THR A 130 -16.25 5.84 -8.37
CA THR A 130 -16.33 5.21 -9.68
C THR A 130 -17.27 6.02 -10.57
N SER A 131 -17.00 6.08 -11.87
CA SER A 131 -17.96 6.65 -12.83
C SER A 131 -19.31 5.95 -12.69
N ALA A 132 -20.40 6.72 -12.74
CA ALA A 132 -21.76 6.21 -12.63
C ALA A 132 -22.15 5.46 -13.92
N LEU A 133 -21.62 4.24 -14.08
CA LEU A 133 -22.00 3.35 -15.16
C LEU A 133 -23.32 2.68 -14.82
N THR A 134 -24.39 3.05 -15.53
CA THR A 134 -25.69 2.38 -15.44
C THR A 134 -25.56 0.90 -15.86
N PRO A 135 -26.45 0.01 -15.40
CA PRO A 135 -26.44 -1.40 -15.82
C PRO A 135 -26.46 -1.58 -17.34
N ASN A 136 -27.20 -0.72 -18.07
CA ASN A 136 -27.19 -0.67 -19.53
C ASN A 136 -25.85 -0.20 -20.11
N ASN A 137 -25.18 0.78 -19.50
CA ASN A 137 -23.85 1.18 -19.94
C ASN A 137 -22.86 0.02 -19.78
N LYS A 138 -22.93 -0.76 -18.69
CA LYS A 138 -22.09 -1.95 -18.51
C LYS A 138 -22.30 -2.99 -19.61
N LEU A 139 -23.54 -3.25 -20.02
CA LEU A 139 -23.86 -4.19 -21.10
C LEU A 139 -23.36 -3.69 -22.48
N ARG A 140 -23.45 -2.38 -22.75
CA ARG A 140 -22.92 -1.79 -24.00
C ARG A 140 -21.40 -1.74 -24.07
N THR A 141 -20.70 -1.73 -22.92
CA THR A 141 -19.22 -1.65 -22.87
C THR A 141 -18.54 -3.01 -23.10
N LEU A 142 -19.29 -4.11 -23.19
CA LEU A 142 -18.73 -5.48 -23.30
C LEU A 142 -18.57 -5.99 -24.74
N GLN A 143 -18.86 -5.17 -25.76
CA GLN A 143 -18.49 -5.51 -27.13
C GLN A 143 -17.04 -5.05 -27.36
N PHE A 144 -16.12 -6.01 -27.36
CA PHE A 144 -14.73 -5.76 -27.71
C PHE A 144 -14.64 -5.43 -29.20
N GLU A 145 -14.54 -4.15 -29.54
CA GLU A 145 -14.17 -3.75 -30.89
C GLU A 145 -12.68 -4.05 -31.11
N PRO A 146 -12.32 -4.76 -32.19
CA PRO A 146 -10.93 -5.04 -32.50
C PRO A 146 -10.21 -3.74 -32.93
N MET A 147 -9.51 -3.10 -32.00
CA MET A 147 -8.75 -1.83 -32.18
C MET A 147 -7.44 -2.01 -32.99
N TYR A 148 -7.44 -2.84 -34.03
CA TYR A 148 -6.24 -3.14 -34.82
C TYR A 148 -5.78 -1.97 -35.71
N ASP A 149 -6.66 -1.00 -35.93
CA ASP A 149 -6.44 0.21 -36.73
C ASP A 149 -6.16 1.46 -35.87
N MET A 150 -6.01 1.31 -34.55
CA MET A 150 -5.84 2.42 -33.61
C MET A 150 -4.44 2.53 -33.01
N VAL A 151 -3.88 3.73 -33.04
CA VAL A 151 -2.59 4.09 -32.43
C VAL A 151 -2.85 5.12 -31.33
N HIS A 152 -2.43 4.80 -30.11
CA HIS A 152 -2.47 5.73 -28.99
C HIS A 152 -1.16 6.52 -28.92
N VAL A 153 -1.28 7.85 -28.80
CA VAL A 153 -0.15 8.76 -28.61
C VAL A 153 -0.35 9.49 -27.28
N ASP A 154 0.69 9.49 -26.45
CA ASP A 154 0.65 10.05 -25.10
C ASP A 154 2.02 10.65 -24.74
N GLU A 155 2.03 11.74 -23.99
CA GLU A 155 3.23 12.41 -23.51
C GLU A 155 3.57 11.95 -22.09
N LYS A 156 4.81 11.50 -21.91
CA LYS A 156 5.27 11.01 -20.60
C LYS A 156 6.54 11.69 -20.13
N TRP A 157 6.46 12.24 -18.92
CA TRP A 157 7.62 12.72 -18.18
C TRP A 157 8.37 11.56 -17.52
N PHE A 158 9.66 11.42 -17.82
CA PHE A 158 10.57 10.54 -17.09
C PHE A 158 11.38 11.35 -16.08
N TYR A 159 11.37 10.91 -14.83
CA TYR A 159 12.18 11.52 -13.77
C TYR A 159 13.56 10.87 -13.75
N ALA A 160 14.61 11.67 -13.57
CA ALA A 160 15.97 11.16 -13.41
C ALA A 160 16.14 10.26 -12.16
N ASP A 161 15.25 10.41 -11.17
CA ASP A 161 15.23 9.61 -9.96
C ASP A 161 13.79 9.26 -9.51
N ARG A 162 13.62 8.18 -8.75
CA ARG A 162 12.35 7.76 -8.15
C ARG A 162 12.13 8.48 -6.82
N ASP A 163 10.88 8.90 -6.61
CA ASP A 163 10.46 9.59 -5.38
C ASP A 163 10.68 8.70 -4.14
N LYS A 164 10.22 7.44 -4.20
CA LYS A 164 10.42 6.45 -3.15
C LYS A 164 11.42 5.38 -3.61
N ARG A 165 12.43 5.12 -2.78
CA ARG A 165 13.36 4.00 -2.93
C ARG A 165 13.27 3.20 -1.64
N LEU A 166 13.01 1.91 -1.77
CA LEU A 166 13.06 0.98 -0.66
C LEU A 166 14.46 0.39 -0.63
N TYR A 167 15.09 0.43 0.54
CA TYR A 167 16.37 -0.23 0.78
C TYR A 167 16.16 -1.26 1.87
N LEU A 168 16.68 -2.47 1.67
CA LEU A 168 16.89 -3.43 2.74
C LEU A 168 18.27 -3.14 3.30
N VAL A 169 18.33 -2.73 4.55
CA VAL A 169 19.53 -2.18 5.20
C VAL A 169 19.68 -2.87 6.54
N LEU A 170 20.91 -3.26 6.88
CA LEU A 170 21.22 -3.91 8.16
C LEU A 170 21.22 -2.88 9.31
N GLU A 171 21.07 -3.35 10.54
CA GLU A 171 21.02 -2.47 11.72
C GLU A 171 22.35 -1.72 11.90
N GLY A 172 22.34 -0.40 11.72
CA GLY A 172 23.51 0.48 11.82
C GLY A 172 24.05 1.03 10.48
N GLU A 173 23.61 0.50 9.35
CA GLU A 173 24.02 1.02 8.03
C GLU A 173 23.32 2.34 7.70
N LYS A 174 24.09 3.31 7.19
CA LYS A 174 23.55 4.62 6.79
C LYS A 174 23.00 4.55 5.37
N LEU A 175 21.78 5.02 5.19
CA LEU A 175 21.16 5.16 3.88
C LEU A 175 21.98 6.11 2.97
N PRO A 176 22.05 5.82 1.66
CA PRO A 176 22.74 6.71 0.71
C PRO A 176 22.08 8.08 0.71
N SER A 177 22.90 9.13 0.83
CA SER A 177 22.44 10.52 0.80
C SER A 177 21.85 10.87 -0.55
N ARG A 178 20.73 11.61 -0.54
CA ARG A 178 20.09 12.11 -1.76
C ARG A 178 20.55 13.53 -2.04
N VAL A 179 20.89 13.79 -3.31
CA VAL A 179 21.31 15.12 -3.78
C VAL A 179 20.11 16.08 -3.91
N TRP A 180 18.89 15.56 -4.07
CA TRP A 180 17.70 16.35 -4.39
C TRP A 180 16.79 16.61 -3.18
N LYS A 181 16.40 17.88 -2.97
CA LYS A 181 15.60 18.32 -1.82
C LYS A 181 14.12 17.91 -1.88
N SER A 182 13.54 17.82 -3.08
CA SER A 182 12.15 17.40 -3.29
C SER A 182 11.92 16.89 -4.71
N LYS A 183 10.81 16.18 -4.94
CA LYS A 183 10.41 15.66 -6.27
C LYS A 183 10.37 16.73 -7.36
N ARG A 184 10.05 17.98 -7.00
CA ARG A 184 9.99 19.12 -7.94
C ARG A 184 11.36 19.47 -8.53
N PHE A 185 12.44 19.21 -7.79
CA PHE A 185 13.81 19.51 -8.20
C PHE A 185 14.50 18.35 -8.93
N ILE A 186 13.84 17.18 -9.05
CA ILE A 186 14.37 16.07 -9.82
C ILE A 186 14.24 16.44 -11.31
N PRO A 187 15.35 16.46 -12.08
CA PRO A 187 15.29 16.74 -13.51
C PRO A 187 14.34 15.77 -14.21
N LYS A 188 13.45 16.34 -15.02
CA LYS A 188 12.53 15.59 -15.87
C LYS A 188 13.04 15.62 -17.29
N THR A 189 12.97 14.49 -17.97
CA THR A 189 13.36 14.35 -19.38
C THR A 189 12.35 13.48 -20.08
N VAL A 190 12.14 13.70 -21.37
CA VAL A 190 11.45 12.75 -22.23
C VAL A 190 12.54 11.84 -22.78
N ARG A 191 12.67 10.62 -22.26
CA ARG A 191 13.76 9.73 -22.64
C ARG A 191 13.32 8.81 -23.79
N PRO A 192 14.05 8.75 -24.92
CA PRO A 192 13.80 7.72 -25.93
C PRO A 192 14.29 6.36 -25.40
N SER A 193 13.46 5.32 -25.54
CA SER A 193 13.89 3.93 -25.31
C SER A 193 14.65 3.45 -26.55
N PRO A 194 15.70 2.61 -26.40
CA PRO A 194 16.30 1.96 -27.56
C PRO A 194 15.24 1.17 -28.32
N GLU A 195 15.25 1.31 -29.64
CA GLU A 195 14.32 0.64 -30.54
C GLU A 195 14.57 -0.86 -30.48
N THR A 196 13.61 -1.61 -29.91
CA THR A 196 13.58 -3.06 -30.09
C THR A 196 13.14 -3.31 -31.52
N GLY A 197 14.11 -3.56 -32.40
CA GLY A 197 13.90 -3.86 -33.80
C GLY A 197 13.20 -5.21 -33.95
N MET A 198 11.88 -5.21 -34.04
CA MET A 198 11.08 -6.29 -34.62
C MET A 198 9.62 -5.85 -34.68
N GLY A 199 9.09 -5.65 -35.91
CA GLY A 199 7.67 -5.72 -36.25
C GLY A 199 6.65 -4.86 -35.47
N TRP A 200 5.39 -4.97 -35.87
CA TRP A 200 4.24 -4.39 -35.16
C TRP A 200 3.97 -5.20 -33.89
N VAL A 201 4.72 -4.94 -32.82
CA VAL A 201 4.61 -5.65 -31.52
C VAL A 201 4.20 -4.67 -30.40
N GLY A 202 3.37 -3.68 -30.74
CA GLY A 202 2.70 -2.79 -29.78
C GLY A 202 3.40 -1.47 -29.45
N LYS A 203 4.57 -1.17 -30.03
CA LYS A 203 5.22 0.15 -29.89
C LYS A 203 5.73 0.69 -31.23
N VAL A 204 5.22 1.84 -31.65
CA VAL A 204 5.62 2.50 -32.91
C VAL A 204 6.97 3.22 -32.75
N GLY A 205 7.16 3.96 -31.66
CA GLY A 205 8.39 4.71 -31.40
C GLY A 205 8.26 5.54 -30.14
N ILE A 206 9.37 6.16 -29.71
CA ILE A 206 9.43 7.13 -28.62
C ILE A 206 10.34 8.27 -29.07
N TRP A 207 9.85 9.50 -28.99
CA TRP A 207 10.59 10.71 -29.39
C TRP A 207 10.73 11.64 -28.20
N SER A 208 11.94 12.17 -28.01
CA SER A 208 12.24 13.13 -26.94
C SER A 208 11.97 14.56 -27.40
N PHE A 209 11.22 15.33 -26.60
CA PHE A 209 11.08 16.78 -26.78
C PHE A 209 12.38 17.49 -26.38
N THR A 210 13.35 17.48 -27.28
CA THR A 210 14.70 18.02 -27.06
C THR A 210 15.12 18.94 -28.19
N GLU A 211 15.80 20.02 -27.83
CA GLU A 211 16.40 20.99 -28.77
C GLU A 211 17.93 20.93 -28.65
N THR A 212 18.62 20.96 -29.78
CA THR A 212 20.07 21.12 -29.84
C THR A 212 20.39 22.61 -29.90
N TYR A 213 21.20 23.11 -28.99
CA TYR A 213 21.56 24.52 -28.90
C TYR A 213 23.06 24.69 -28.68
N GLU A 214 23.58 25.83 -29.11
CA GLU A 214 24.98 26.19 -28.89
C GLU A 214 25.17 26.83 -27.51
N ALA A 215 26.13 26.34 -26.74
CA ALA A 215 26.42 26.85 -25.42
C ALA A 215 26.95 28.30 -25.46
N LYS A 216 26.09 29.28 -25.12
CA LYS A 216 26.45 30.71 -25.11
C LYS A 216 27.53 31.09 -24.08
N ARG A 217 27.67 30.32 -22.99
CA ARG A 217 28.61 30.58 -21.88
C ARG A 217 29.38 29.32 -21.51
N ARG A 218 30.66 29.48 -21.18
CA ARG A 218 31.50 28.43 -20.61
C ARG A 218 30.99 28.05 -19.22
N SER A 219 30.99 26.77 -18.91
CA SER A 219 30.66 26.24 -17.58
C SER A 219 31.58 25.06 -17.26
N LYS A 220 31.60 24.61 -16.01
CA LYS A 220 32.40 23.45 -15.59
C LYS A 220 32.13 22.18 -16.40
N LYS A 221 30.95 22.04 -17.02
CA LYS A 221 30.51 20.84 -17.74
C LYS A 221 30.48 20.98 -19.27
N ARG A 222 30.75 22.17 -19.82
CA ARG A 222 30.71 22.44 -21.28
C ARG A 222 31.38 23.76 -21.63
N ASP A 223 32.13 23.77 -22.72
CA ASP A 223 32.76 24.97 -23.26
C ASP A 223 31.79 25.87 -24.02
N LYS A 224 32.20 27.13 -24.25
CA LYS A 224 31.45 28.07 -25.09
C LYS A 224 31.51 27.56 -26.54
N GLY A 225 30.37 27.50 -27.21
CA GLY A 225 30.27 26.99 -28.58
C GLY A 225 29.96 25.49 -28.71
N ALA A 226 29.96 24.73 -27.60
CA ALA A 226 29.65 23.31 -27.65
C ALA A 226 28.15 23.07 -27.96
N LEU A 227 27.86 22.19 -28.92
CA LEU A 227 26.51 21.71 -29.20
C LEU A 227 25.99 20.89 -28.01
N CYS A 228 24.94 21.39 -27.37
CA CYS A 228 24.34 20.77 -26.20
C CYS A 228 22.88 20.45 -26.48
N THR A 229 22.37 19.38 -25.90
CA THR A 229 20.95 19.04 -25.97
C THR A 229 20.27 19.45 -24.67
N ARG A 230 19.15 20.16 -24.75
CA ARG A 230 18.28 20.46 -23.61
C ARG A 230 16.85 20.01 -23.89
N ASN A 231 16.08 19.81 -22.83
CA ASN A 231 14.65 19.58 -22.97
C ASN A 231 13.95 20.88 -23.38
N ILE A 232 12.89 20.74 -24.16
CA ILE A 232 11.98 21.85 -24.44
C ILE A 232 11.14 22.07 -23.17
N ASP A 233 11.17 23.28 -22.63
CA ASP A 233 10.54 23.60 -21.34
C ASP A 233 9.01 23.62 -21.42
N SER A 234 8.44 24.06 -22.56
CA SER A 234 7.00 24.03 -22.87
C SER A 234 6.76 23.44 -24.25
N VAL A 235 5.90 22.42 -24.33
CA VAL A 235 5.45 21.85 -25.60
C VAL A 235 4.20 22.59 -26.04
N ASP A 236 4.36 23.53 -26.96
CA ASP A 236 3.26 24.28 -27.54
C ASP A 236 2.65 23.51 -28.71
N ARG A 237 1.51 24.00 -29.22
CA ARG A 237 0.75 23.32 -30.29
C ARG A 237 1.57 23.08 -31.55
N ASP A 238 2.40 24.04 -31.94
CA ASP A 238 3.20 23.94 -33.17
C ASP A 238 4.34 22.92 -33.01
N VAL A 239 5.06 22.96 -31.89
CA VAL A 239 6.08 21.95 -31.55
C VAL A 239 5.46 20.56 -31.53
N TYR A 240 4.28 20.41 -30.91
CA TYR A 240 3.59 19.12 -30.87
C TYR A 240 3.21 18.63 -32.27
N ARG A 241 2.65 19.52 -33.10
CA ARG A 241 2.27 19.25 -34.49
C ARG A 241 3.46 18.82 -35.34
N ASP A 242 4.59 19.51 -35.21
CA ASP A 242 5.81 19.20 -35.98
C ASP A 242 6.33 17.81 -35.62
N TYR A 243 6.34 17.46 -34.33
CA TYR A 243 6.70 16.11 -33.90
C TYR A 243 5.77 15.04 -34.49
N LEU A 244 4.45 15.30 -34.54
CA LEU A 244 3.52 14.36 -35.17
C LEU A 244 3.80 14.17 -36.67
N LEU A 245 4.03 15.26 -37.39
CA LEU A 245 4.23 15.26 -38.84
C LEU A 245 5.59 14.68 -39.25
N GLU A 246 6.66 15.06 -38.56
CA GLU A 246 8.03 14.69 -38.92
C GLU A 246 8.46 13.33 -38.36
N LYS A 247 7.91 12.94 -37.20
CA LYS A 247 8.37 11.76 -36.46
C LYS A 247 7.30 10.69 -36.39
N VAL A 248 6.13 11.01 -35.84
CA VAL A 248 5.11 10.01 -35.49
C VAL A 248 4.46 9.39 -36.73
N PHE A 249 3.86 10.20 -37.61
CA PHE A 249 3.15 9.68 -38.79
C PHE A 249 4.07 8.94 -39.78
N PRO A 250 5.30 9.41 -40.07
CA PRO A 250 6.24 8.66 -40.89
C PRO A 250 6.57 7.30 -40.28
N ALA A 251 6.81 7.22 -38.97
CA ALA A 251 7.09 5.96 -38.30
C ALA A 251 5.89 5.01 -38.28
N ILE A 252 4.67 5.52 -38.07
CA ILE A 252 3.43 4.74 -38.20
C ILE A 252 3.38 4.11 -39.59
N LYS A 253 3.54 4.91 -40.66
CA LYS A 253 3.51 4.41 -42.05
C LYS A 253 4.61 3.39 -42.35
N ALA A 254 5.81 3.62 -41.84
CA ALA A 254 6.95 2.73 -42.07
C ALA A 254 6.75 1.36 -41.42
N LYS A 255 6.20 1.33 -40.20
CA LYS A 255 5.98 0.09 -39.47
C LYS A 255 4.67 -0.59 -39.86
N TRP A 256 3.64 0.14 -40.32
CA TRP A 256 2.28 -0.39 -40.54
C TRP A 256 2.26 -1.70 -41.33
N PRO A 257 1.49 -2.72 -40.91
CA PRO A 257 1.44 -4.00 -41.60
C PRO A 257 1.05 -3.82 -43.06
N ARG A 258 1.78 -4.47 -43.98
CA ARG A 258 1.56 -4.32 -45.42
C ARG A 258 0.13 -4.69 -45.83
N LYS A 259 -0.45 -5.69 -45.15
CA LYS A 259 -1.81 -6.19 -45.40
C LYS A 259 -2.87 -5.13 -45.10
N ASP A 260 -2.62 -4.25 -44.12
CA ASP A 260 -3.63 -3.32 -43.59
C ASP A 260 -3.42 -1.87 -44.03
N ARG A 261 -2.52 -1.61 -44.98
CA ARG A 261 -2.25 -0.25 -45.51
C ARG A 261 -3.44 0.39 -46.26
N HIS A 262 -4.46 -0.40 -46.55
CA HIS A 262 -5.70 0.06 -47.17
C HIS A 262 -6.69 0.62 -46.15
N GLN A 263 -6.51 0.32 -44.86
CA GLN A 263 -7.40 0.77 -43.79
C GLN A 263 -7.08 2.21 -43.35
N ILE A 264 -8.07 2.87 -42.75
CA ILE A 264 -7.89 4.17 -42.12
C ILE A 264 -7.21 3.93 -40.77
N ILE A 265 -6.16 4.69 -40.47
CA ILE A 265 -5.46 4.61 -39.20
C ILE A 265 -6.03 5.69 -38.28
N PHE A 266 -6.55 5.28 -37.13
CA PHE A 266 -7.02 6.19 -36.09
C PHE A 266 -5.90 6.49 -35.10
N VAL A 267 -5.67 7.77 -34.82
CA VAL A 267 -4.68 8.22 -33.84
C VAL A 267 -5.42 8.85 -32.68
N GLN A 268 -5.38 8.20 -31.52
CA GLN A 268 -6.03 8.64 -30.30
C GLN A 268 -5.06 9.43 -29.42
N GLN A 269 -5.53 10.56 -28.92
CA GLN A 269 -4.82 11.46 -28.01
C GLN A 269 -5.74 11.86 -26.84
N ASP A 270 -5.13 12.32 -25.74
CA ASP A 270 -5.89 12.98 -24.67
C ASP A 270 -6.35 14.39 -25.09
N ASN A 271 -7.05 15.09 -24.21
CA ASN A 271 -7.55 16.45 -24.46
C ASN A 271 -6.64 17.55 -23.88
N ALA A 272 -5.31 17.36 -23.90
CA ALA A 272 -4.37 18.39 -23.49
C ALA A 272 -4.44 19.62 -24.42
N LYS A 273 -4.28 20.82 -23.85
CA LYS A 273 -4.38 22.10 -24.59
C LYS A 273 -3.53 22.19 -25.88
N PRO A 274 -2.31 21.64 -25.94
CA PRO A 274 -1.49 21.67 -27.16
C PRO A 274 -2.00 20.75 -28.26
N HIS A 275 -2.92 19.82 -27.96
CA HIS A 275 -3.41 18.86 -28.93
C HIS A 275 -4.25 19.54 -29.99
N VAL A 276 -4.02 19.13 -31.23
CA VAL A 276 -4.63 19.75 -32.40
C VAL A 276 -6.10 19.32 -32.43
N LEU A 277 -7.01 20.24 -32.15
CA LEU A 277 -8.42 20.02 -32.43
C LEU A 277 -8.58 19.84 -33.94
N HIS A 278 -9.30 18.78 -34.34
CA HIS A 278 -9.78 18.64 -35.71
C HIS A 278 -10.49 19.94 -36.09
N ARG A 279 -10.04 20.63 -37.15
CA ARG A 279 -10.74 21.79 -37.71
C ARG A 279 -12.14 21.31 -38.10
N THR A 280 -13.15 21.56 -37.27
CA THR A 280 -14.55 21.44 -37.65
C THR A 280 -14.69 22.31 -38.89
N GLN A 281 -15.14 21.72 -40.00
CA GLN A 281 -15.42 22.45 -41.23
C GLN A 281 -16.27 23.68 -40.86
N PRO A 282 -15.92 24.91 -41.27
CA PRO A 282 -16.77 26.05 -41.01
C PRO A 282 -18.10 25.83 -41.73
N SER A 283 -19.17 25.71 -40.95
CA SER A 283 -20.54 25.81 -41.45
C SER A 283 -20.84 27.27 -41.77
N SER A 284 -20.49 27.72 -42.97
CA SER A 284 -21.18 28.85 -43.61
C SER A 284 -20.94 28.81 -45.12
N PRO A 285 -21.99 28.87 -45.95
CA PRO A 285 -21.86 28.96 -47.39
C PRO A 285 -21.64 30.43 -47.75
N LEU A 286 -20.47 30.77 -48.27
CA LEU A 286 -20.23 31.83 -49.25
C LEU A 286 -18.72 31.92 -49.50
N GLU A 287 -18.40 32.14 -50.78
CA GLU A 287 -17.10 32.50 -51.35
C GLU A 287 -16.20 31.40 -51.96
N GLN A 288 -16.40 31.30 -53.28
CA GLN A 288 -15.39 31.36 -54.34
C GLN A 288 -14.73 30.05 -54.79
N LYS A 289 -15.41 29.50 -55.80
CA LYS A 289 -14.89 28.72 -56.91
C LYS A 289 -13.66 29.41 -57.50
N VAL A 290 -12.49 28.77 -57.44
CA VAL A 290 -11.41 28.98 -58.40
C VAL A 290 -10.95 27.58 -58.82
N ASP A 291 -11.18 27.28 -60.10
CA ASP A 291 -10.76 26.06 -60.76
C ASP A 291 -9.23 25.95 -60.80
N GLY A 292 -8.73 24.76 -60.45
CA GLY A 292 -7.30 24.48 -60.40
C GLY A 292 -7.06 23.00 -60.11
N THR A 293 -7.25 22.17 -61.13
CA THR A 293 -6.98 20.74 -61.11
C THR A 293 -5.49 20.47 -60.83
N SER A 294 -5.14 19.88 -59.70
CA SER A 294 -3.99 18.96 -59.59
C SER A 294 -3.99 18.17 -58.26
N ASP A 295 -4.31 16.89 -58.40
CA ASP A 295 -3.58 15.77 -57.82
C ASP A 295 -3.27 15.77 -56.32
N CYS A 296 -4.21 15.27 -55.49
CA CYS A 296 -3.94 14.93 -54.09
C CYS A 296 -4.98 13.95 -53.48
N SER A 297 -5.30 12.82 -54.12
CA SER A 297 -6.20 11.81 -53.51
C SER A 297 -5.52 10.89 -52.46
N VAL A 298 -4.19 10.97 -52.31
CA VAL A 298 -3.41 10.04 -51.46
C VAL A 298 -3.19 10.55 -50.02
N LYS A 299 -3.52 11.80 -49.68
CA LYS A 299 -3.00 12.45 -48.45
C LYS A 299 -3.80 12.25 -47.16
N ARG A 300 -5.00 11.64 -47.14
CA ARG A 300 -5.83 11.56 -45.91
C ARG A 300 -6.21 10.14 -45.48
N ARG A 301 -5.23 9.33 -45.03
CA ARG A 301 -5.51 7.99 -44.43
C ARG A 301 -5.26 7.89 -42.92
N ILE A 302 -4.76 8.94 -42.29
CA ILE A 302 -4.61 9.02 -40.83
C ILE A 302 -5.63 10.03 -40.32
N ARG A 303 -6.48 9.62 -39.37
CA ARG A 303 -7.46 10.50 -38.71
C ARG A 303 -7.14 10.60 -37.23
N GLN A 304 -7.03 11.83 -36.72
CA GLN A 304 -6.89 12.08 -35.29
C GLN A 304 -8.26 12.06 -34.62
N ILE A 305 -8.35 11.40 -33.47
CA ILE A 305 -9.52 11.37 -32.60
C ILE A 305 -9.09 11.89 -31.23
N SER A 306 -9.81 12.89 -30.72
CA SER A 306 -9.64 13.42 -29.37
C SER A 306 -10.77 12.87 -28.48
N MET A 307 -10.44 12.48 -27.25
CA MET A 307 -11.44 12.05 -26.27
C MET A 307 -12.18 13.26 -25.69
N ARG A 308 -13.51 13.24 -25.70
CA ARG A 308 -14.37 14.24 -25.03
C ARG A 308 -14.34 14.08 -23.52
#